data_AF-A0A356X2W0-F1
#
_entry.id   AF-A0A356X2W0-F1
#
_cell.length_a   1.000
_cell.length_b   1.000
_cell.length_c   1.000
_cell.angle_alpha   90.00
_cell.angle_beta   90.00
_cell.angle_gamma   90.00
#
_symmetry.space_group_name_H-M   'P 1'
#
loop_
_entity.id
_entity.type
_entity.pdbx_description
1 polymer ?
#
loop_
_entity_poly.entity_id
_entity_poly.type
_entity_poly.pdbx_seq_one_letter_code
_entity_poly.pdbx_strand_id
1 'polypeptide(L)' 'MAEVKEEKLPYKVKDISQAHYGRQEIELAEAEMPGLMALREEYKD' A
#
# COMPACT_ATOMS: atom_id res chain seq x y z
N MET A 1 15.77 3.57 36.18
CA MET A 1 15.02 4.25 35.11
C MET A 1 14.52 3.15 34.18
N ALA A 2 13.21 3.01 33.99
CA ALA A 2 12.67 1.95 33.15
C ALA A 2 12.97 2.28 31.68
N GLU A 3 13.62 1.38 30.97
CA GLU A 3 13.85 1.49 29.52
C GLU A 3 12.51 1.38 28.80
N VAL A 4 12.10 2.48 28.14
CA VAL A 4 10.91 2.48 27.28
C VAL A 4 11.32 1.91 25.93
N LYS A 5 10.89 0.68 25.64
CA LYS A 5 11.01 0.08 24.31
C LYS A 5 10.03 0.78 23.37
N GLU A 6 10.53 1.57 22.42
CA GLU A 6 9.71 2.08 21.32
C GLU A 6 9.32 0.92 20.40
N GLU A 7 8.12 0.37 20.59
CA GLU A 7 7.53 -0.52 19.59
C GLU A 7 7.10 0.31 18.38
N LYS A 8 7.91 0.30 17.32
CA LYS A 8 7.49 0.82 16.01
C LYS A 8 6.39 -0.08 15.46
N LEU A 9 5.18 0.46 15.44
CA LEU A 9 4.07 -0.15 14.74
C LEU A 9 4.41 -0.26 13.24
N PRO A 10 4.12 -1.40 12.58
CA PRO A 10 4.47 -1.60 11.17
C PRO A 10 3.72 -0.64 10.24
N TYR A 11 2.57 -0.13 10.65
CA TYR A 11 1.80 0.90 9.95
C TYR A 11 0.93 1.68 10.94
N LYS A 12 0.50 2.88 10.53
CA LYS A 12 -0.45 3.71 11.28
C LYS A 12 -1.45 4.33 10.31
N VAL A 13 -2.59 3.67 10.16
CA VAL A 13 -3.68 4.10 9.26
C VAL A 13 -4.90 4.51 10.07
N LYS A 14 -5.78 5.30 9.45
CA LYS A 14 -7.01 5.78 10.11
C LYS A 14 -8.01 4.65 10.38
N ASP A 15 -8.25 3.80 9.39
CA ASP A 15 -9.20 2.70 9.46
C ASP A 15 -8.78 1.59 8.48
N ILE A 16 -8.41 0.43 9.02
CA ILE A 16 -7.95 -0.71 8.21
C ILE A 16 -9.11 -1.45 7.52
N SER A 17 -10.35 -1.26 7.97
CA SER A 17 -11.51 -1.92 7.35
C SER A 17 -11.76 -1.45 5.91
N GLN A 18 -11.27 -0.27 5.55
CA GLN A 18 -11.37 0.29 4.20
C GLN A 18 -10.41 -0.35 3.18
N ALA A 19 -9.56 -1.30 3.60
CA ALA A 19 -8.58 -1.93 2.72
C ALA A 19 -9.21 -2.60 1.49
N HIS A 20 -10.38 -3.25 1.64
CA HIS A 20 -11.07 -3.90 0.53
C HIS A 20 -11.51 -2.89 -0.53
N TYR A 21 -12.20 -1.83 -0.11
CA TYR A 21 -12.65 -0.77 -1.00
C TYR A 21 -11.44 -0.07 -1.66
N GLY A 22 -10.40 0.24 -0.90
CA GLY A 22 -9.17 0.83 -1.44
C GLY A 22 -8.50 -0.05 -2.50
N ARG A 23 -8.54 -1.38 -2.35
CA ARG A 23 -8.02 -2.30 -3.38
C ARG A 23 -8.82 -2.21 -4.68
N GLN A 24 -10.16 -2.17 -4.59
CA GLN A 24 -11.03 -2.05 -5.77
C GLN A 24 -10.76 -0.77 -6.56
N GLU A 25 -10.61 0.36 -5.86
CA GLU A 25 -10.28 1.64 -6.49
C GLU A 25 -8.87 1.62 -7.13
N ILE A 26 -7.89 0.98 -6.48
CA ILE A 26 -6.56 0.81 -7.06
C ILE A 26 -6.60 -0.02 -8.35
N GLU A 27 -7.39 -1.11 -8.38
CA GLU A 27 -7.54 -1.94 -9.59
C GLU A 27 -8.13 -1.16 -10.76
N LEU A 28 -9.12 -0.30 -10.50
CA LEU A 28 -9.67 0.59 -11.52
C LEU A 28 -8.63 1.63 -11.98
N ALA A 29 -7.88 2.21 -11.05
CA ALA A 29 -6.84 3.19 -11.37
C ALA A 29 -5.68 2.59 -12.20
N GLU A 30 -5.34 1.32 -12.01
CA GLU A 30 -4.29 0.65 -12.79
C GLU A 30 -4.63 0.61 -14.30
N ALA A 31 -5.92 0.45 -14.65
CA ALA A 31 -6.37 0.49 -16.05
C ALA A 31 -6.15 1.86 -16.70
N GLU A 32 -6.20 2.94 -15.92
CA GLU A 32 -5.97 4.32 -16.37
C GLU A 32 -4.48 4.72 -16.34
N MET A 33 -3.59 3.85 -15.86
CA MET A 33 -2.17 4.11 -15.70
C MET A 33 -1.28 3.15 -16.51
N PRO A 34 -1.45 3.08 -17.85
CA PRO A 34 -0.78 2.09 -18.69
C PRO A 34 0.75 2.17 -18.63
N GLY A 35 1.32 3.37 -18.51
CA GLY A 35 2.78 3.55 -18.40
C GLY A 35 3.36 2.97 -17.10
N LEU A 36 2.66 3.13 -15.97
CA LEU A 36 3.10 2.54 -14.70
C LEU A 36 3.00 1.01 -14.74
N MET A 37 1.95 0.48 -15.36
CA MET A 37 1.77 -0.95 -15.51
C MET A 37 2.82 -1.58 -16.43
N ALA A 38 3.18 -0.91 -17.53
CA ALA A 38 4.26 -1.34 -18.41
C ALA A 38 5.62 -1.40 -17.68
N LEU A 39 5.97 -0.37 -16.91
CA LEU A 39 7.20 -0.38 -16.11
C LEU A 39 7.20 -1.49 -15.06
N ARG A 40 6.07 -1.74 -14.40
CA ARG A 40 5.95 -2.85 -13.46
C ARG A 40 6.14 -4.21 -14.12
N GLU A 41 5.75 -4.37 -15.38
CA GLU A 41 5.93 -5.60 -16.14
C GLU A 41 7.38 -5.78 -16.61
N GLU A 42 8.02 -4.70 -17.09
CA GLU A 42 9.39 -4.71 -17.61
C GLU A 42 10.45 -5.04 -16.54
N TYR A 43 10.26 -4.58 -15.30
CA TYR A 43 11.26 -4.68 -14.22
C TYR A 43 10.85 -5.63 -13.08
N LYS A 44 9.97 -6.60 -13.36
CA LYS A 44 9.48 -7.57 -12.38
C LYS A 44 10.47 -8.73 -12.20
N ASP A 45 11.58 -8.49 -11.52
CA ASP A 45 12.51 -9.54 -11.06
C ASP A 45 12.05 -10.23 -9.77
#